data_AF-A0A353NAL2-F1
#
_entry.id   AF-A0A353NAL2-F1
#
_cell.length_a   1.000
_cell.length_b   1.000
_cell.length_c   1.000
_cell.angle_alpha   90.00
_cell.angle_beta   90.00
_cell.angle_gamma   90.00
#
_symmetry.space_group_name_H-M   'P 1'
#
loop_
_entity.id
_entity.type
_entity.pdbx_description
1 polymer ?
#
loop_
_entity_poly.entity_id
_entity_poly.type
_entity_poly.pdbx_seq_one_letter_code
_entity_poly.pdbx_strand_id
1 'polypeptide(L)'
;MLTISEVAGRFNISNRQVHELMDYGYLTVAQVERKDNRGISFLFSEKEIETLDIPSLLADIKEKRERNEKPRYQGSSDLRKIIKAFNYYDRFLEEIEEYPEAELLKACFYLFHLNHYAKTYPEISKSLYQLKARVLEKVYRENQAKFKVIYLLGADKKKVWLCEDCKEAAHSRGLSYNRFIREEAYCSKCYIQSVEKEYYSLMEFILRVGDYRFIFHSPRSLAAAWVDNLPELPCEVRREGFYEDRMYLYGRRVTAVEERVFPLEIIKGKLMEYLGREPQNND
;
A
#
# COMPACT_ATOMS: atom_id res chain seq x y z
N MET A 1 11.67 19.90 -11.36
CA MET A 1 11.49 18.58 -11.99
C MET A 1 11.01 18.83 -13.40
N LEU A 2 11.44 18.05 -14.39
CA LEU A 2 11.09 18.27 -15.80
C LEU A 2 10.29 17.11 -16.36
N THR A 3 9.29 17.40 -17.17
CA THR A 3 8.58 16.46 -18.05
C THR A 3 9.43 16.12 -19.28
N ILE A 4 9.04 15.08 -20.02
CA ILE A 4 9.65 14.73 -21.30
C ILE A 4 9.74 15.94 -22.24
N SER A 5 8.67 16.74 -22.35
CA SER A 5 8.62 17.88 -23.26
C SER A 5 9.50 19.04 -22.82
N GLU A 6 9.66 19.24 -21.50
CA GLU A 6 10.58 20.25 -20.97
C GLU A 6 12.03 19.84 -21.14
N VAL A 7 12.37 18.55 -20.98
CA VAL A 7 13.70 18.03 -21.31
C VAL A 7 13.98 18.19 -22.81
N ALA A 8 13.03 17.81 -23.66
CA ALA A 8 13.13 17.96 -25.10
C ALA A 8 13.42 19.42 -25.51
N GLY A 9 12.64 20.36 -24.97
CA GLY A 9 12.85 21.79 -25.20
C GLY A 9 14.18 22.31 -24.68
N ARG A 10 14.60 21.90 -23.48
CA ARG A 10 15.85 22.36 -22.84
C ARG A 10 17.11 21.95 -23.59
N PHE A 11 17.12 20.77 -24.21
CA PHE A 11 18.27 20.25 -24.95
C PHE A 11 18.10 20.33 -26.48
N ASN A 12 17.02 20.95 -26.95
CA ASN A 12 16.67 21.04 -28.37
C ASN A 12 16.68 19.67 -29.08
N ILE A 13 16.08 18.67 -28.43
CA ILE A 13 15.89 17.32 -28.94
C ILE A 13 14.40 16.97 -29.03
N SER A 14 14.06 15.89 -29.73
CA SER A 14 12.67 15.43 -29.81
C SER A 14 12.25 14.64 -28.57
N ASN A 15 10.94 14.62 -28.26
CA ASN A 15 10.37 13.73 -27.23
C ASN A 15 10.77 12.26 -27.46
N ARG A 16 10.89 11.84 -28.73
CA ARG A 16 11.35 10.50 -29.09
C ARG A 16 12.78 10.25 -28.59
N GLN A 17 13.70 11.20 -28.77
CA GLN A 17 15.08 11.05 -28.29
C GLN A 17 15.14 11.02 -26.75
N VAL A 18 14.26 11.75 -26.06
CA VAL A 18 14.12 11.63 -24.60
C VAL A 18 13.69 10.21 -24.20
N HIS A 19 12.69 9.63 -24.89
CA HIS A 19 12.30 8.24 -24.69
C HIS A 19 13.45 7.26 -24.96
N GLU A 20 14.28 7.52 -25.97
CA GLU A 20 15.43 6.68 -26.28
C GLU A 20 16.48 6.72 -25.15
N LEU A 21 16.75 7.89 -24.58
CA LEU A 21 17.60 8.03 -23.40
C LEU A 21 17.05 7.25 -22.20
N MET A 22 15.72 7.24 -22.01
CA MET A 22 15.07 6.44 -20.97
C MET A 22 15.21 4.93 -21.25
N ASP A 23 14.93 4.49 -22.48
CA ASP A 23 14.93 3.08 -22.87
C ASP A 23 16.32 2.45 -22.74
N TYR A 24 17.36 3.21 -23.11
CA TYR A 24 18.76 2.80 -22.98
C TYR A 24 19.33 3.02 -21.57
N GLY A 25 18.57 3.64 -20.67
CA GLY A 25 18.91 3.75 -19.25
C GLY A 25 19.80 4.92 -18.87
N TYR A 26 19.94 5.89 -19.75
CA TYR A 26 20.71 7.10 -19.52
C TYR A 26 19.93 8.17 -18.77
N LEU A 27 18.60 8.08 -18.80
CA LEU A 27 17.72 8.99 -18.09
C LEU A 27 16.82 8.23 -17.12
N THR A 28 16.99 8.50 -15.82
CA THR A 28 16.23 7.85 -14.75
C THR A 28 14.95 8.60 -14.46
N VAL A 29 13.81 7.90 -14.42
CA VAL A 29 12.54 8.48 -13.97
C VAL A 29 12.60 8.71 -12.46
N ALA A 30 12.66 9.97 -12.07
CA ALA A 30 12.69 10.39 -10.68
C ALA A 30 11.29 10.28 -10.04
N GLN A 31 10.23 10.68 -10.76
CA GLN A 31 8.86 10.61 -10.27
C GLN A 31 7.87 10.26 -11.40
N VAL A 32 6.76 9.62 -11.03
CA VAL A 32 5.63 9.34 -11.93
C VAL A 32 4.45 10.14 -11.41
N GLU A 33 3.84 10.95 -12.26
CA GLU A 33 2.62 11.69 -11.94
C GLU A 33 1.45 11.16 -12.75
N ARG A 34 0.30 10.98 -12.10
CA ARG A 34 -0.97 10.74 -12.79
C ARG A 34 -1.58 12.08 -13.19
N LYS A 35 -1.99 12.19 -14.45
CA LYS A 35 -2.81 13.29 -14.96
C LYS A 35 -4.28 12.91 -14.90
N ASP A 36 -5.14 13.91 -14.72
CA ASP A 36 -6.60 13.74 -14.58
C ASP A 36 -7.23 12.96 -15.76
N ASN A 37 -6.65 13.07 -16.96
CA ASN A 37 -7.09 12.36 -18.17
C ASN A 37 -6.52 10.94 -18.33
N ARG A 38 -6.33 10.19 -17.23
CA ARG A 38 -5.81 8.80 -17.27
C ARG A 38 -4.45 8.67 -17.97
N GLY A 39 -3.61 9.71 -17.89
CA GLY A 39 -2.25 9.71 -18.41
C GLY A 39 -1.22 9.58 -17.30
N ILE A 40 -0.07 8.97 -17.59
CA ILE A 40 1.12 9.10 -16.75
C ILE A 40 2.09 10.10 -17.36
N SER A 41 2.70 10.90 -16.51
CA SER A 41 3.83 11.76 -16.87
C SER A 41 5.06 11.31 -16.10
N PHE A 42 6.15 11.11 -16.83
CA PHE A 42 7.45 10.83 -16.24
C PHE A 42 8.15 12.15 -15.97
N LEU A 43 8.58 12.33 -14.73
CA LEU A 43 9.33 13.48 -14.28
C LEU A 43 10.77 13.10 -13.99
N PHE A 44 11.66 14.01 -14.34
CA PHE A 44 13.10 13.86 -14.23
C PHE A 44 13.69 14.94 -13.33
N SER A 45 14.73 14.57 -12.60
CA SER A 45 15.48 15.51 -11.75
C SER A 45 16.29 16.46 -12.61
N GLU A 46 16.12 17.77 -12.40
CA GLU A 46 16.91 18.79 -13.09
C GLU A 46 18.39 18.63 -12.79
N LYS A 47 18.73 18.38 -11.52
CA LYS A 47 20.12 18.20 -11.09
C LYS A 47 20.79 16.99 -11.74
N GLU A 48 20.04 15.90 -11.93
CA GLU A 48 20.57 14.70 -12.60
C GLU A 48 20.79 14.99 -14.09
N ILE A 49 19.79 15.60 -14.74
CA ILE A 49 19.85 15.95 -16.16
C ILE A 49 21.00 16.90 -16.49
N GLU A 50 21.28 17.87 -15.62
CA GLU A 50 22.38 18.84 -15.82
C GLU A 50 23.76 18.18 -15.86
N THR A 51 23.90 16.97 -15.31
CA THR A 51 25.17 16.22 -15.33
C THR A 51 25.34 15.34 -16.56
N LEU A 52 24.31 15.21 -17.40
CA LEU A 52 24.31 14.32 -18.56
C LEU A 52 24.83 15.03 -19.82
N ASP A 53 25.77 14.37 -20.51
CA ASP A 53 26.20 14.76 -21.86
C ASP A 53 25.23 14.17 -22.91
N ILE A 54 24.07 14.84 -23.05
CA ILE A 54 22.97 14.40 -23.92
C ILE A 54 23.42 14.12 -25.38
N PRO A 55 24.21 15.00 -26.04
CA PRO A 55 24.71 14.72 -27.39
C PRO A 55 25.50 13.42 -27.49
N SER A 56 26.46 13.18 -26.58
CA SER A 56 27.28 11.97 -26.58
C SER A 56 26.46 10.71 -26.33
N LEU A 57 25.47 10.79 -25.43
CA LEU A 57 24.57 9.67 -25.13
C LEU A 57 23.70 9.30 -26.33
N LEU A 58 23.20 10.29 -27.08
CA LEU A 58 22.43 10.05 -28.30
C LEU A 58 23.30 9.45 -29.43
N ALA A 59 24.57 9.87 -29.53
CA ALA A 59 25.51 9.28 -30.46
C ALA A 59 25.77 7.80 -30.14
N ASP A 60 25.99 7.46 -28.87
CA ASP A 60 26.14 6.07 -28.41
C ASP A 60 24.89 5.23 -28.68
N ILE A 61 23.68 5.78 -28.47
CA ILE A 61 22.42 5.09 -28.83
C ILE A 61 22.38 4.77 -30.32
N LYS A 62 22.77 5.73 -31.17
CA LYS A 62 22.79 5.53 -32.62
C LYS A 62 23.75 4.40 -33.01
N GLU A 63 24.95 4.40 -32.45
CA GLU A 63 25.95 3.36 -32.70
C GLU A 63 25.47 1.97 -32.23
N LYS A 64 24.84 1.89 -31.05
CA LYS A 64 24.25 0.64 -30.54
C LYS A 64 23.15 0.12 -31.45
N ARG A 65 22.30 0.99 -32.00
CA ARG A 65 21.26 0.60 -32.97
C ARG A 65 21.85 0.06 -34.26
N GLU A 66 22.89 0.70 -34.80
CA GLU A 66 23.60 0.23 -35.98
C GLU A 66 24.20 -1.17 -35.77
N ARG A 67 24.61 -1.47 -34.53
CA ARG A 67 25.09 -2.80 -34.10
C ARG A 67 23.97 -3.79 -33.75
N ASN A 68 22.70 -3.43 -33.92
CA ASN A 68 21.53 -4.21 -33.48
C ASN A 68 21.53 -4.57 -31.98
N GLU A 69 22.21 -3.77 -31.15
CA GLU A 69 22.19 -3.93 -29.71
C GLU A 69 20.85 -3.44 -29.15
N LYS A 70 20.08 -4.37 -28.57
CA LYS A 70 18.85 -4.03 -27.88
C LYS A 70 19.16 -3.30 -26.56
N PRO A 71 18.33 -2.32 -26.16
CA PRO A 71 18.49 -1.66 -24.87
C PRO A 71 18.50 -2.70 -23.74
N ARG A 72 19.61 -2.75 -22.98
CA ARG A 72 19.85 -3.70 -21.87
C ARG A 72 19.52 -3.11 -20.50
N TYR A 73 18.65 -2.11 -20.42
CA TYR A 73 18.42 -1.43 -19.15
C TYR A 73 17.55 -2.27 -18.20
N GLN A 74 18.05 -2.55 -17.00
CA GLN A 74 17.26 -3.15 -15.91
C GLN A 74 16.13 -2.22 -15.43
N GLY A 75 16.31 -0.90 -15.48
CA GLY A 75 15.22 0.04 -15.16
C GLY A 75 14.14 0.14 -16.24
N SER A 76 14.36 -0.39 -17.45
CA SER A 76 13.27 -0.62 -18.43
C SER A 76 12.29 -1.67 -17.92
N SER A 77 12.75 -2.58 -17.04
CA SER A 77 11.87 -3.53 -16.37
C SER A 77 11.00 -2.84 -15.34
N ASP A 78 11.53 -1.87 -14.58
CA ASP A 78 10.76 -1.13 -13.59
C ASP A 78 9.78 -0.15 -14.25
N LEU A 79 10.18 0.53 -15.32
CA LEU A 79 9.26 1.33 -16.13
C LEU A 79 8.14 0.48 -16.73
N ARG A 80 8.47 -0.70 -17.29
CA ARG A 80 7.46 -1.64 -17.79
C ARG A 80 6.56 -2.15 -16.67
N LYS A 81 7.09 -2.41 -15.46
CA LYS A 81 6.27 -2.78 -14.30
C LYS A 81 5.33 -1.65 -13.90
N ILE A 82 5.80 -0.40 -13.91
CA ILE A 82 5.00 0.80 -13.63
C ILE A 82 3.87 0.92 -14.65
N ILE A 83 4.19 0.89 -15.96
CA ILE A 83 3.19 0.96 -17.04
C ILE A 83 2.19 -0.20 -16.94
N LYS A 84 2.67 -1.41 -16.65
CA LYS A 84 1.80 -2.59 -16.50
C LYS A 84 0.88 -2.45 -15.29
N ALA A 85 1.39 -2.01 -14.15
CA ALA A 85 0.59 -1.77 -12.95
C ALA A 85 -0.43 -0.64 -13.20
N PHE A 86 -0.02 0.45 -13.84
CA PHE A 86 -0.90 1.53 -14.25
C PHE A 86 -2.04 1.03 -15.14
N ASN A 87 -1.73 0.37 -16.25
CA ASN A 87 -2.74 -0.14 -17.18
C ASN A 87 -3.66 -1.19 -16.53
N TYR A 88 -3.12 -2.02 -15.64
CA TYR A 88 -3.91 -3.02 -14.91
C TYR A 88 -4.96 -2.35 -14.01
N TYR A 89 -4.56 -1.32 -13.25
CA TYR A 89 -5.47 -0.65 -12.35
C TYR A 89 -6.39 0.35 -13.02
N ASP A 90 -5.97 0.99 -14.12
CA ASP A 90 -6.85 1.84 -14.91
C ASP A 90 -7.95 1.01 -15.56
N ARG A 91 -7.60 -0.17 -16.11
CA ARG A 91 -8.61 -1.10 -16.59
C ARG A 91 -9.59 -1.52 -15.50
N PHE A 92 -9.10 -1.86 -14.32
CA PHE A 92 -9.98 -2.16 -13.19
C PHE A 92 -10.91 -0.98 -12.87
N LEU A 93 -10.37 0.24 -12.77
CA LEU A 93 -11.16 1.43 -12.50
C LEU A 93 -12.17 1.74 -13.62
N GLU A 94 -11.90 1.33 -14.86
CA GLU A 94 -12.85 1.41 -15.97
C GLU A 94 -13.93 0.34 -15.88
N GLU A 95 -13.55 -0.90 -15.62
CA GLU A 95 -14.47 -2.05 -15.50
C GLU A 95 -15.49 -1.85 -14.37
N ILE A 96 -15.09 -1.29 -13.23
CA ILE A 96 -16.01 -1.09 -12.10
C ILE A 96 -17.06 0.01 -12.35
N GLU A 97 -16.84 0.92 -13.31
CA GLU A 97 -17.80 1.99 -13.62
C GLU A 97 -19.07 1.43 -14.29
N GLU A 98 -19.02 0.18 -14.79
CA GLU A 98 -20.20 -0.54 -15.29
C GLU A 98 -21.08 -1.12 -14.16
N TYR A 99 -20.60 -1.14 -12.92
CA TYR A 99 -21.34 -1.68 -11.78
C TYR A 99 -22.15 -0.59 -11.06
N PRO A 100 -23.37 -0.89 -10.58
CA PRO A 100 -24.12 0.02 -9.70
C PRO A 100 -23.34 0.43 -8.44
N GLU A 101 -22.43 -0.44 -7.99
CA GLU A 101 -21.56 -0.23 -6.84
C GLU A 101 -20.21 0.43 -7.18
N ALA A 102 -20.06 1.07 -8.34
CA ALA A 102 -18.79 1.68 -8.79
C ALA A 102 -18.09 2.52 -7.70
N GLU A 103 -18.82 3.45 -7.08
CA GLU A 103 -18.35 4.30 -5.97
C GLU A 103 -17.82 3.48 -4.78
N LEU A 104 -18.55 2.42 -4.39
CA LEU A 104 -18.17 1.52 -3.31
C LEU A 104 -16.88 0.75 -3.66
N LEU A 105 -16.82 0.15 -4.85
CA LEU A 105 -15.66 -0.61 -5.32
C LEU A 105 -14.40 0.27 -5.40
N LYS A 106 -14.57 1.51 -5.86
CA LYS A 106 -13.52 2.52 -5.95
C LYS A 106 -13.02 2.97 -4.58
N ALA A 107 -13.93 3.21 -3.63
CA ALA A 107 -13.57 3.51 -2.25
C ALA A 107 -12.81 2.34 -1.60
N CYS A 108 -13.26 1.10 -1.80
CA CYS A 108 -12.57 -0.09 -1.30
C CYS A 108 -11.18 -0.28 -1.93
N PHE A 109 -11.04 0.00 -3.22
CA PHE A 109 -9.74 0.01 -3.90
C PHE A 109 -8.76 0.98 -3.25
N TYR A 110 -9.15 2.24 -3.04
CA TYR A 110 -8.26 3.21 -2.39
C TYR A 110 -8.02 2.88 -0.91
N LEU A 111 -9.01 2.34 -0.21
CA LEU A 111 -8.88 1.91 1.19
C LEU A 111 -7.88 0.76 1.34
N PHE A 112 -7.82 -0.16 0.37
CA PHE A 112 -6.82 -1.21 0.30
C PHE A 112 -5.39 -0.63 0.28
N HIS A 113 -5.14 0.34 -0.61
CA HIS A 113 -3.84 1.02 -0.69
C HIS A 113 -3.51 1.76 0.62
N LEU A 114 -4.46 2.52 1.18
CA LEU A 114 -4.27 3.27 2.43
C LEU A 114 -3.85 2.36 3.59
N ASN A 115 -4.46 1.18 3.72
CA ASN A 115 -4.14 0.21 4.77
C ASN A 115 -2.71 -0.33 4.65
N HIS A 116 -2.18 -0.43 3.43
CA HIS A 116 -0.79 -0.79 3.22
C HIS A 116 0.15 0.37 3.57
N TYR A 117 -0.15 1.57 3.09
CA TYR A 117 0.69 2.75 3.32
C TYR A 117 0.77 3.13 4.80
N ALA A 118 -0.29 2.92 5.59
CA ALA A 118 -0.25 3.10 7.03
C ALA A 118 0.79 2.21 7.76
N LYS A 119 1.24 1.11 7.13
CA LYS A 119 2.33 0.26 7.62
C LYS A 119 3.70 0.71 7.11
N THR A 120 3.75 1.29 5.92
CA THR A 120 4.97 1.77 5.26
C THR A 120 5.46 3.10 5.83
N TYR A 121 4.56 3.97 6.31
CA TYR A 121 4.84 5.32 6.81
C TYR A 121 4.51 5.46 8.31
N PRO A 122 5.37 5.02 9.24
CA PRO A 122 5.11 5.05 10.68
C PRO A 122 4.79 6.45 11.23
N GLU A 123 5.44 7.48 10.70
CA GLU A 123 5.35 8.88 11.13
C GLU A 123 3.96 9.49 10.96
N ILE A 124 3.23 9.06 9.94
CA ILE A 124 1.84 9.48 9.67
C ILE A 124 0.82 8.35 9.86
N SER A 125 1.27 7.16 10.26
CA SER A 125 0.42 5.97 10.41
C SER A 125 -0.86 6.23 11.21
N LYS A 126 -0.79 7.02 12.29
CA LYS A 126 -1.95 7.38 13.12
C LYS A 126 -3.04 8.10 12.32
N SER A 127 -2.70 9.11 11.53
CA SER A 127 -3.67 9.86 10.73
C SER A 127 -4.24 8.99 9.61
N LEU A 128 -3.41 8.12 9.00
CA LEU A 128 -3.86 7.18 7.98
C LEU A 128 -4.84 6.13 8.54
N TYR A 129 -4.59 5.60 9.74
CA TYR A 129 -5.54 4.68 10.39
C TYR A 129 -6.85 5.37 10.79
N GLN A 130 -6.81 6.65 11.19
CA GLN A 130 -8.02 7.43 11.45
C GLN A 130 -8.84 7.63 10.16
N LEU A 131 -8.19 7.97 9.04
CA LEU A 131 -8.85 8.06 7.74
C LEU A 131 -9.45 6.71 7.34
N LYS A 132 -8.68 5.63 7.43
CA LYS A 132 -9.13 4.26 7.14
C LYS A 132 -10.40 3.92 7.93
N ALA A 133 -10.40 4.19 9.24
CA ALA A 133 -11.54 3.88 10.10
C ALA A 133 -12.81 4.62 9.67
N ARG A 134 -12.70 5.92 9.38
CA ARG A 134 -13.83 6.75 8.94
C ARG A 134 -14.39 6.32 7.59
N VAL A 135 -13.51 6.00 6.63
CA VAL A 135 -13.94 5.47 5.31
C VAL A 135 -14.62 4.13 5.49
N LEU A 136 -14.01 3.21 6.24
CA LEU A 136 -14.57 1.87 6.47
C LEU A 136 -15.94 1.93 7.15
N GLU A 137 -16.10 2.80 8.14
CA GLU A 137 -17.39 3.04 8.81
C GLU A 137 -18.46 3.52 7.80
N LYS A 138 -18.17 4.54 6.98
CA LYS A 138 -19.10 5.04 5.96
C LYS A 138 -19.45 3.96 4.95
N VAL A 139 -18.44 3.32 4.37
CA VAL A 139 -18.59 2.23 3.39
C VAL A 139 -19.49 1.13 3.94
N TYR A 140 -19.25 0.70 5.18
CA TYR A 140 -20.02 -0.34 5.84
C TYR A 140 -21.46 0.10 6.11
N ARG A 141 -21.68 1.27 6.72
CA ARG A 141 -23.02 1.76 7.08
C ARG A 141 -23.92 1.96 5.87
N GLU A 142 -23.38 2.45 4.77
CA GLU A 142 -24.15 2.69 3.54
C GLU A 142 -24.41 1.41 2.74
N ASN A 143 -23.70 0.32 3.03
CA ASN A 143 -23.73 -0.91 2.25
C ASN A 143 -23.81 -2.18 3.10
N GLN A 144 -24.41 -2.13 4.29
CA GLN A 144 -24.36 -3.22 5.28
C GLN A 144 -24.73 -4.60 4.67
N ALA A 145 -25.76 -4.64 3.81
CA ALA A 145 -26.24 -5.87 3.17
C ALA A 145 -25.19 -6.54 2.25
N LYS A 146 -24.18 -5.81 1.79
CA LYS A 146 -23.10 -6.32 0.92
C LYS A 146 -21.90 -6.84 1.72
N PHE A 147 -21.87 -6.59 3.02
CA PHE A 147 -20.79 -7.00 3.91
C PHE A 147 -21.17 -8.22 4.73
N LYS A 148 -20.27 -9.21 4.72
CA LYS A 148 -20.22 -10.20 5.81
C LYS A 148 -19.26 -9.66 6.88
N VAL A 149 -19.70 -9.63 8.14
CA VAL A 149 -18.87 -9.22 9.27
C VAL A 149 -18.61 -10.42 10.18
N ILE A 150 -17.35 -10.59 10.59
CA ILE A 150 -16.92 -11.67 11.48
C ILE A 150 -16.15 -11.06 12.66
N TYR A 151 -16.46 -11.51 13.87
CA TYR A 151 -15.68 -11.19 15.05
C TYR A 151 -14.50 -12.17 15.17
N LEU A 152 -13.28 -11.65 15.06
CA LEU A 152 -12.05 -12.42 15.22
C LEU A 152 -11.50 -12.23 16.64
N LEU A 153 -11.71 -13.22 17.49
CA LEU A 153 -11.24 -13.25 18.87
C LEU A 153 -9.71 -13.42 18.90
N GLY A 154 -9.00 -12.37 19.29
CA GLY A 154 -7.56 -12.34 19.47
C GLY A 154 -7.12 -12.56 20.91
N ALA A 155 -5.82 -12.78 21.09
CA ALA A 155 -5.24 -12.98 22.40
C ALA A 155 -5.31 -11.72 23.29
N ASP A 156 -5.25 -11.95 24.60
CA ASP A 156 -5.05 -10.89 25.58
C ASP A 156 -3.66 -10.27 25.43
N LYS A 157 -3.56 -8.98 25.71
CA LYS A 157 -2.26 -8.33 25.87
C LYS A 157 -1.70 -8.68 27.23
N LYS A 158 -0.62 -9.45 27.23
CA LYS A 158 0.11 -9.82 28.44
C LYS A 158 1.36 -8.95 28.59
N LYS A 159 1.63 -8.47 29.80
CA LYS A 159 2.98 -8.05 30.21
C LYS A 159 3.62 -9.21 30.95
N VAL A 160 4.81 -9.59 30.53
CA VAL A 160 5.59 -10.65 31.15
C VAL A 160 6.88 -10.04 31.68
N TRP A 161 7.11 -10.15 32.98
CA TRP A 161 8.36 -9.81 33.63
C TRP A 161 9.16 -11.09 33.86
N LEU A 162 10.24 -11.23 33.10
CA LEU A 162 11.14 -12.37 33.20
C LEU A 162 11.86 -12.36 34.54
N CYS A 163 11.92 -13.52 35.21
CA CYS A 163 12.86 -13.73 36.31
C CYS A 163 14.31 -13.76 35.77
N GLU A 164 15.31 -13.62 36.65
CA GLU A 164 16.72 -13.62 36.26
C GLU A 164 17.11 -14.87 35.46
N ASP A 165 16.68 -16.06 35.92
CA ASP A 165 16.90 -17.33 35.20
C ASP A 165 16.44 -17.27 33.73
N CYS A 166 15.28 -16.65 33.45
CA CYS A 166 14.75 -16.53 32.09
C CYS A 166 15.43 -15.44 31.26
N LYS A 167 15.95 -14.39 31.91
CA LYS A 167 16.76 -13.36 31.22
C LYS A 167 18.09 -13.97 30.76
N GLU A 168 18.74 -14.74 31.62
CA GLU A 168 19.98 -15.48 31.28
C GLU A 168 19.72 -16.54 30.20
N ALA A 169 18.61 -17.29 30.29
CA ALA A 169 18.19 -18.24 29.26
C ALA A 169 17.92 -17.58 27.90
N ALA A 170 17.34 -16.37 27.87
CA ALA A 170 17.16 -15.62 26.63
C ALA A 170 18.51 -15.18 26.05
N HIS A 171 19.41 -14.66 26.89
CA HIS A 171 20.73 -14.18 26.47
C HIS A 171 21.61 -15.32 25.93
N SER A 172 21.67 -16.46 26.63
CA SER A 172 22.40 -17.65 26.19
C SER A 172 21.90 -18.24 24.88
N ARG A 173 20.62 -18.03 24.54
CA ARG A 173 20.04 -18.42 23.24
C ARG A 173 20.15 -17.34 22.16
N GLY A 174 20.77 -16.19 22.47
CA GLY A 174 20.85 -15.05 21.54
C GLY A 174 19.47 -14.47 21.18
N LEU A 175 18.46 -14.65 22.02
CA LEU A 175 17.11 -14.14 21.80
C LEU A 175 16.90 -12.83 22.55
N SER A 176 16.22 -11.87 21.94
CA SER A 176 15.71 -10.72 22.67
C SER A 176 14.60 -11.16 23.63
N TYR A 177 14.44 -10.46 24.76
CA TYR A 177 13.40 -10.78 25.75
C TYR A 177 12.00 -10.82 25.12
N ASN A 178 11.69 -9.89 24.20
CA ASN A 178 10.42 -9.88 23.48
C ASN A 178 10.21 -11.15 22.62
N ARG A 179 11.27 -11.64 21.96
CA ARG A 179 11.18 -12.88 21.18
C ARG A 179 11.02 -14.10 22.09
N PHE A 180 11.78 -14.16 23.18
CA PHE A 180 11.68 -15.20 24.20
C PHE A 180 10.26 -15.28 24.82
N ILE A 181 9.64 -14.12 25.06
CA ILE A 181 8.25 -14.03 25.55
C ILE A 181 7.24 -14.51 24.50
N ARG A 182 7.42 -14.15 23.23
CA ARG A 182 6.54 -14.58 22.13
C ARG A 182 6.57 -16.08 21.87
N GLU A 183 7.69 -16.73 22.14
CA GLU A 183 7.84 -18.19 22.04
C GLU A 183 7.30 -18.92 23.29
N GLU A 184 6.66 -18.19 24.21
CA GLU A 184 6.15 -18.70 25.50
C GLU A 184 7.19 -19.50 26.31
N ALA A 185 8.48 -19.18 26.14
CA ALA A 185 9.61 -19.91 26.74
C ALA A 185 9.89 -19.51 28.21
N TYR A 186 9.08 -18.65 28.80
CA TYR A 186 9.22 -18.18 30.18
C TYR A 186 8.66 -19.20 31.18
N CYS A 187 9.25 -19.25 32.39
CA CYS A 187 8.84 -20.20 33.42
C CYS A 187 7.75 -19.62 34.35
N SER A 188 7.23 -20.46 35.25
CA SER A 188 6.20 -20.10 36.23
C SER A 188 6.64 -19.04 37.26
N LYS A 189 7.95 -18.79 37.43
CA LYS A 189 8.46 -17.71 38.28
C LYS A 189 8.34 -16.33 37.62
N CYS A 190 8.13 -16.28 36.30
CA CYS A 190 7.94 -15.02 35.59
C CYS A 190 6.56 -14.46 35.93
N TYR A 191 6.50 -13.17 36.21
CA TYR A 191 5.24 -12.53 36.54
C TYR A 191 4.48 -12.19 35.24
N ILE A 192 3.25 -12.64 35.12
CA ILE A 192 2.40 -12.43 33.96
C ILE A 192 1.19 -11.61 34.41
N GLN A 193 0.98 -10.47 33.77
CA GLN A 193 -0.22 -9.66 33.95
C GLN A 193 -0.96 -9.58 32.62
N SER A 194 -2.21 -10.05 32.59
CA SER A 194 -3.14 -9.68 31.52
C SER A 194 -3.48 -8.20 31.70
N VAL A 195 -2.98 -7.37 30.80
CA VAL A 195 -3.15 -5.91 30.84
C VAL A 195 -4.49 -5.53 30.23
N GLU A 196 -4.83 -6.14 29.09
CA GLU A 196 -6.03 -5.84 28.34
C GLU A 196 -6.56 -7.15 27.72
N LYS A 197 -7.79 -7.53 28.09
CA LYS A 197 -8.47 -8.68 27.48
C LYS A 197 -8.79 -8.40 26.03
N GLU A 198 -8.68 -9.41 25.17
CA GLU A 198 -9.11 -9.33 23.76
C GLU A 198 -8.45 -8.16 22.99
N TYR A 199 -7.27 -7.70 23.45
CA TYR A 199 -6.59 -6.53 22.91
C TYR A 199 -6.30 -6.66 21.42
N TYR A 200 -5.98 -7.89 21.00
CA TYR A 200 -5.67 -8.22 19.62
C TYR A 200 -6.90 -8.70 18.83
N SER A 201 -8.11 -8.58 19.38
CA SER A 201 -9.33 -8.95 18.68
C SER A 201 -9.71 -7.91 17.60
N LEU A 202 -10.21 -8.41 16.48
CA LEU A 202 -10.53 -7.63 15.29
C LEU A 202 -11.97 -7.89 14.84
N MET A 203 -12.53 -6.92 14.13
CA MET A 203 -13.71 -7.09 13.28
C MET A 203 -13.22 -7.23 11.84
N GLU A 204 -13.60 -8.31 11.17
CA GLU A 204 -13.32 -8.56 9.76
C GLU A 204 -14.56 -8.22 8.93
N PHE A 205 -14.37 -7.34 7.94
CA PHE A 205 -15.38 -6.88 7.00
C PHE A 205 -15.06 -7.45 5.62
N ILE A 206 -15.91 -8.34 5.12
CA ILE A 206 -15.76 -8.99 3.83
C ILE A 206 -16.81 -8.44 2.87
N LEU A 207 -16.38 -7.65 1.88
CA LEU A 207 -17.21 -7.20 0.77
C LEU A 207 -17.16 -8.20 -0.38
N ARG A 208 -18.30 -8.51 -0.98
CA ARG A 208 -18.39 -9.20 -2.27
C ARG A 208 -19.38 -8.50 -3.19
N VAL A 209 -18.91 -8.09 -4.35
CA VAL A 209 -19.72 -7.44 -5.40
C VAL A 209 -19.23 -7.95 -6.74
N GLY A 210 -20.12 -8.65 -7.47
CA GLY A 210 -19.71 -9.37 -8.69
C GLY A 210 -18.53 -10.30 -8.42
N ASP A 211 -17.49 -10.17 -9.25
CA ASP A 211 -16.24 -10.92 -9.12
C ASP A 211 -15.23 -10.27 -8.16
N TYR A 212 -15.56 -9.10 -7.59
CA TYR A 212 -14.67 -8.35 -6.72
C TYR A 212 -14.89 -8.70 -5.25
N ARG A 213 -13.78 -8.84 -4.52
CA ARG A 213 -13.76 -9.12 -3.10
C ARG A 213 -12.73 -8.27 -2.38
N PHE A 214 -13.16 -7.60 -1.32
CA PHE A 214 -12.30 -6.84 -0.43
C PHE A 214 -12.46 -7.31 1.01
N ILE A 215 -11.36 -7.28 1.77
CA ILE A 215 -11.35 -7.67 3.17
C ILE A 215 -10.64 -6.57 3.96
N PHE A 216 -11.30 -6.07 5.00
CA PHE A 216 -10.76 -5.07 5.88
C PHE A 216 -10.87 -5.51 7.32
N HIS A 217 -9.88 -5.12 8.13
CA HIS A 217 -9.90 -5.35 9.56
C HIS A 217 -9.91 -4.03 10.31
N SER A 218 -10.67 -3.98 11.40
CA SER A 218 -10.66 -2.90 12.38
C SER A 218 -10.53 -3.47 13.78
N PRO A 219 -9.78 -2.83 14.71
CA PRO A 219 -9.80 -3.24 16.12
C PRO A 219 -11.23 -3.29 16.66
N ARG A 220 -11.54 -4.33 17.46
CA ARG A 220 -12.86 -4.47 18.09
C ARG A 220 -13.27 -3.20 18.83
N SER A 221 -12.35 -2.64 19.63
CA SER A 221 -12.59 -1.42 20.42
C SER A 221 -13.00 -0.20 19.59
N LEU A 222 -12.55 -0.14 18.33
CA LEU A 222 -12.88 0.95 17.41
C LEU A 222 -14.18 0.66 16.64
N ALA A 223 -14.32 -0.55 16.11
CA ALA A 223 -15.49 -0.94 15.32
C ALA A 223 -16.77 -1.08 16.16
N ALA A 224 -16.64 -1.40 17.45
CA ALA A 224 -17.78 -1.56 18.34
C ALA A 224 -18.64 -0.30 18.50
N ALA A 225 -18.11 0.87 18.18
CA ALA A 225 -18.87 2.12 18.22
C ALA A 225 -19.87 2.26 17.06
N TRP A 226 -19.73 1.48 15.98
CA TRP A 226 -20.52 1.68 14.76
C TRP A 226 -20.96 0.40 14.05
N VAL A 227 -20.63 -0.78 14.58
CA VAL A 227 -21.16 -2.07 14.14
C VAL A 227 -22.34 -2.47 15.02
N ASP A 228 -23.49 -2.67 14.40
CA ASP A 228 -24.71 -3.12 15.07
C ASP A 228 -24.66 -4.62 15.40
N ASN A 229 -25.43 -5.05 16.40
CA ASN A 229 -25.62 -6.47 16.77
C ASN A 229 -24.32 -7.27 16.99
N LEU A 230 -23.30 -6.61 17.52
CA LEU A 230 -22.00 -7.20 17.85
C LEU A 230 -22.07 -8.58 18.55
N PRO A 231 -22.96 -8.82 19.53
CA PRO A 231 -23.08 -10.12 20.20
C PRO A 231 -23.58 -11.25 19.29
N GLU A 232 -24.25 -10.94 18.19
CA GLU A 232 -24.87 -11.90 17.27
C GLU A 232 -23.94 -12.27 16.10
N LEU A 233 -22.82 -11.56 15.96
CA LEU A 233 -21.89 -11.79 14.87
C LEU A 233 -21.20 -13.16 15.01
N PRO A 234 -20.95 -13.86 13.89
CA PRO A 234 -20.11 -15.04 13.88
C PRO A 234 -18.77 -14.75 14.56
N CYS A 235 -18.40 -15.57 15.53
CA CYS A 235 -17.15 -15.45 16.28
C CYS A 235 -16.19 -16.57 15.90
N GLU A 236 -14.98 -16.20 15.48
CA GLU A 236 -13.91 -17.13 15.14
C GLU A 236 -12.65 -16.82 15.94
N VAL A 237 -11.85 -17.84 16.27
CA VAL A 237 -10.54 -17.61 16.89
C VAL A 237 -9.58 -17.05 15.85
N ARG A 238 -9.04 -15.87 16.11
CA ARG A 238 -8.00 -15.26 15.28
C ARG A 238 -6.76 -16.14 15.35
N ARG A 239 -6.35 -16.73 14.23
CA ARG A 239 -5.04 -17.39 14.16
C ARG A 239 -3.98 -16.33 13.87
N GLU A 240 -2.81 -16.50 14.46
CA GLU A 240 -1.66 -15.61 14.28
C GLU A 240 -0.58 -16.38 13.51
N GLY A 241 0.07 -15.75 12.53
CA GLY A 241 1.13 -16.39 11.74
C GLY A 241 1.26 -15.86 10.32
N PHE A 242 2.21 -16.45 9.57
CA PHE A 242 2.32 -16.25 8.13
C PHE A 242 1.15 -16.95 7.45
N TYR A 243 0.05 -16.22 7.24
CA TYR A 243 -0.94 -16.66 6.29
C TYR A 243 -0.34 -16.53 4.89
N GLU A 244 -0.41 -17.61 4.12
CA GLU A 244 -0.55 -17.44 2.67
C GLU A 244 -1.89 -16.75 2.47
N ASP A 245 -1.89 -15.43 2.54
CA ASP A 245 -3.04 -14.61 2.23
C ASP A 245 -3.24 -14.72 0.71
N ARG A 246 -3.72 -15.88 0.25
CA ARG A 246 -4.24 -16.10 -1.10
C ARG A 246 -5.61 -15.43 -1.25
N MET A 247 -5.95 -14.49 -0.37
CA MET A 247 -7.21 -13.78 -0.43
C MET A 247 -7.16 -12.80 -1.60
N TYR A 248 -7.77 -13.24 -2.71
CA TYR A 248 -8.50 -12.50 -3.74
C TYR A 248 -8.05 -11.07 -4.00
N LEU A 249 -7.56 -10.80 -5.23
CA LEU A 249 -7.13 -9.54 -5.90
C LEU A 249 -6.47 -8.41 -5.08
N TYR A 250 -6.90 -8.14 -3.85
CA TYR A 250 -6.53 -7.04 -2.95
C TYR A 250 -6.25 -7.48 -1.48
N GLY A 251 -6.08 -8.77 -1.17
CA GLY A 251 -5.56 -9.19 0.15
C GLY A 251 -4.02 -9.18 0.25
N ARG A 252 -3.34 -8.98 -0.88
CA ARG A 252 -1.87 -9.02 -0.97
C ARG A 252 -1.22 -7.71 -0.53
N ARG A 253 0.10 -7.75 -0.29
CA ARG A 253 0.90 -6.53 -0.10
C ARG A 253 0.89 -5.67 -1.36
N VAL A 254 0.79 -4.36 -1.18
CA VAL A 254 1.08 -3.38 -2.25
C VAL A 254 2.59 -3.39 -2.48
N THR A 255 2.99 -3.33 -3.74
CA THR A 255 4.40 -3.30 -4.14
C THR A 255 4.89 -1.86 -4.27
N ALA A 256 6.20 -1.63 -4.17
CA ALA A 256 6.78 -0.30 -4.37
C ALA A 256 6.46 0.30 -5.76
N VAL A 257 6.25 -0.55 -6.77
CA VAL A 257 5.82 -0.12 -8.11
C VAL A 257 4.42 0.50 -8.05
N GLU A 258 3.50 -0.14 -7.35
CA GLU A 258 2.10 0.29 -7.26
C GLU A 258 1.96 1.57 -6.43
N GLU A 259 2.82 1.74 -5.44
CA GLU A 259 2.92 2.97 -4.67
C GLU A 259 3.40 4.16 -5.50
N ARG A 260 4.33 3.94 -6.45
CA ARG A 260 4.71 4.96 -7.42
C ARG A 260 3.57 5.32 -8.38
N VAL A 261 2.72 4.35 -8.71
CA VAL A 261 1.57 4.54 -9.62
C VAL A 261 0.40 5.22 -8.89
N PHE A 262 0.17 4.87 -7.63
CA PHE A 262 -0.85 5.46 -6.76
C PHE A 262 -0.21 6.06 -5.51
N PRO A 263 0.39 7.26 -5.62
CA PRO A 263 0.98 7.96 -4.49
C PRO A 263 -0.04 8.18 -3.37
N LEU A 264 0.46 8.20 -2.13
CA LEU A 264 -0.35 8.38 -0.93
C LEU A 264 -1.28 9.60 -0.99
N GLU A 265 -0.81 10.73 -1.54
CA GLU A 265 -1.62 11.95 -1.64
C GLU A 265 -2.85 11.78 -2.55
N ILE A 266 -2.73 11.03 -3.65
CA ILE A 266 -3.88 10.68 -4.50
C ILE A 266 -4.86 9.81 -3.72
N ILE A 267 -4.36 8.81 -3.00
CA ILE A 267 -5.19 7.91 -2.18
C ILE A 267 -5.94 8.70 -1.11
N LYS A 268 -5.25 9.58 -0.37
CA LYS A 268 -5.86 10.44 0.65
C LYS A 268 -6.92 11.36 0.03
N GLY A 269 -6.60 12.02 -1.07
CA GLY A 269 -7.51 12.93 -1.77
C GLY A 269 -8.80 12.23 -2.17
N LYS A 270 -8.70 11.07 -2.84
CA LYS A 270 -9.87 10.29 -3.28
C LYS A 270 -10.72 9.76 -2.13
N LEU A 271 -10.09 9.35 -1.02
CA LEU A 271 -10.81 8.89 0.16
C LEU A 271 -11.46 10.04 0.94
N MET A 272 -10.86 11.22 0.95
CA MET A 272 -11.45 12.43 1.53
C MET A 272 -12.64 12.92 0.71
N GLU A 273 -12.51 12.92 -0.62
CA GLU A 273 -13.59 13.18 -1.58
C GLU A 273 -14.78 12.26 -1.34
N TYR A 274 -14.53 10.94 -1.21
CA TYR A 274 -15.57 9.96 -0.87
C TYR A 274 -16.24 10.25 0.49
N LEU A 275 -15.52 10.79 1.46
CA LEU A 275 -16.09 11.21 2.75
C LEU A 275 -16.86 12.54 2.68
N GLY A 276 -16.96 13.17 1.50
CA GLY A 276 -17.56 14.49 1.31
C GLY A 276 -16.75 15.61 1.96
N ARG A 277 -15.42 15.47 2.06
CA ARG A 277 -14.52 16.48 2.62
C ARG A 277 -13.45 16.86 1.60
N GLU A 278 -13.15 18.15 1.49
CA GLU A 278 -12.01 18.60 0.69
C GLU A 278 -10.69 18.09 1.29
N PRO A 279 -9.68 17.76 0.46
CA PRO A 279 -8.34 17.48 0.93
C PRO A 279 -7.81 18.71 1.67
N GLN A 280 -7.53 18.58 2.97
CA GLN A 280 -6.77 19.62 3.67
C GLN A 280 -5.33 19.55 3.14
N ASN A 281 -4.98 20.47 2.24
CA ASN A 281 -3.60 20.81 1.95
C ASN A 281 -3.02 21.37 3.24
N ASN A 282 -2.27 20.56 3.97
CA ASN A 282 -1.42 21.07 5.04
C ASN A 282 -0.07 21.39 4.41
N ASP A 283 0.25 22.69 4.39
CA ASP A 283 1.60 23.24 4.24
C ASP A 283 2.57 22.64 5.28
#